data_AF-A0A2K3M423-F1
#
_entry.id   AF-A0A2K3M423-F1
#
_cell.length_a   1.000
_cell.length_b   1.000
_cell.length_c   1.000
_cell.angle_alpha   90.00
_cell.angle_beta   90.00
_cell.angle_gamma   90.00
#
_symmetry.space_group_name_H-M   'P 1'
#
loop_
_entity.id
_entity.type
_entity.pdbx_description
1 polymer ?
#
loop_
_entity_poly.entity_id
_entity_poly.type
_entity_poly.pdbx_seq_one_letter_code
_entity_poly.pdbx_strand_id
1 'polypeptide(L)'
;QINTLVQGTLGYLDPEYFHTSQLTEKSDVYSFGVVLAELLTGMMALSFDRPEVERNLASYFGSSMKEGRLLHILDQNIDEANIEQLKDVAHIAERCLRLKGEDRPTMKEVAMELEGILVIEEHRWGSDNVFSEETENLLKTAQSVKNVEDGIGGSGIINSYDSYSLNQISMSIGGR
;
A
#
# COMPACT_ATOMS: atom_id res chain seq x y z
N GLN A 1 6.59 25.23 -18.29
CA GLN A 1 7.80 24.72 -17.63
C GLN A 1 8.22 25.73 -16.59
N ILE A 2 8.50 25.30 -15.36
CA ILE A 2 8.92 26.17 -14.25
C ILE A 2 10.25 25.63 -13.75
N ASN A 3 11.31 26.43 -13.87
CA ASN A 3 12.60 26.09 -13.27
C ASN A 3 12.61 26.63 -11.84
N THR A 4 12.97 25.79 -10.89
CA THR A 4 12.97 26.12 -9.46
C THR A 4 14.40 26.13 -8.93
N LEU A 5 14.66 26.88 -7.85
CA LEU A 5 15.90 26.72 -7.11
C LEU A 5 15.91 25.33 -6.48
N VAL A 6 16.93 24.52 -6.76
CA VAL A 6 17.03 23.17 -6.20
C VAL A 6 17.13 23.24 -4.67
N GLN A 7 16.10 22.75 -4.00
CA GLN A 7 16.00 22.62 -2.55
C GLN A 7 15.39 21.25 -2.20
N GLY A 8 15.84 20.66 -1.10
CA GLY A 8 15.35 19.39 -0.56
C GLY A 8 16.31 18.77 0.44
N THR A 9 15.92 17.62 1.01
CA THR A 9 16.71 16.88 2.00
C THR A 9 17.67 15.91 1.30
N LEU A 10 18.96 15.93 1.69
CA LEU A 10 19.96 15.01 1.16
C LEU A 10 19.57 13.55 1.48
N GLY A 11 19.74 12.64 0.52
CA GLY A 11 19.26 11.26 0.59
C GLY A 11 17.93 11.05 -0.15
N TYR A 12 16.99 11.99 -0.02
CA TYR A 12 15.66 11.94 -0.65
C TYR A 12 15.58 12.65 -2.00
N LEU A 13 16.50 13.60 -2.25
CA LEU A 13 16.46 14.46 -3.42
C LEU A 13 16.49 13.67 -4.75
N ASP A 14 15.47 13.88 -5.56
CA ASP A 14 15.35 13.31 -6.91
C ASP A 14 16.56 13.69 -7.80
N PRO A 15 17.29 12.71 -8.36
CA PRO A 15 18.45 12.98 -9.22
C PRO A 15 18.05 13.70 -10.53
N GLU A 16 16.87 13.47 -11.08
CA GLU A 16 16.40 14.16 -12.29
C GLU A 16 16.09 15.63 -11.99
N TYR A 17 15.38 15.91 -10.89
CA TYR A 17 15.17 17.26 -10.40
C TYR A 17 16.51 17.99 -10.13
N PHE A 18 17.46 17.33 -9.46
CA PHE A 18 18.78 17.92 -9.18
C PHE A 18 19.52 18.33 -10.46
N HIS A 19 19.53 17.48 -11.50
CA HIS A 19 20.21 17.78 -12.77
C HIS A 19 19.44 18.79 -13.65
N THR A 20 18.11 18.77 -13.63
CA THR A 20 17.27 19.57 -14.54
C THR A 20 16.76 20.88 -13.94
N SER A 21 16.82 21.03 -12.61
CA SER A 21 16.16 22.09 -11.83
C SER A 21 14.64 22.18 -12.02
N GLN A 22 14.01 21.09 -12.50
CA GLN A 22 12.56 20.98 -12.69
C GLN A 22 11.96 20.06 -11.62
N LEU A 23 11.24 20.65 -10.67
CA LEU A 23 10.46 19.90 -9.69
C LEU A 23 9.17 19.39 -10.36
N THR A 24 8.84 18.11 -10.18
CA THR A 24 7.64 17.48 -10.73
C THR A 24 6.98 16.54 -9.73
N GLU A 25 5.75 16.11 -9.98
CA GLU A 25 5.08 15.05 -9.21
C GLU A 25 5.91 13.75 -9.14
N LYS A 26 6.75 13.49 -10.16
CA LYS A 26 7.64 12.32 -10.16
C LYS A 26 8.81 12.47 -9.19
N SER A 27 9.14 13.69 -8.75
CA SER A 27 10.14 13.94 -7.72
C SER A 27 9.64 13.56 -6.32
N ASP A 28 8.35 13.73 -6.08
CA ASP A 28 7.69 13.21 -4.88
C ASP A 28 7.63 11.67 -4.90
N VAL A 29 7.33 11.06 -6.06
CA VAL A 29 7.40 9.60 -6.25
C VAL A 29 8.79 9.04 -5.91
N TYR A 30 9.86 9.69 -6.37
CA TYR A 30 11.22 9.27 -6.03
C TYR A 30 11.48 9.37 -4.51
N SER A 31 11.13 10.51 -3.92
CA SER A 31 11.29 10.75 -2.47
C SER A 31 10.53 9.73 -1.63
N PHE A 32 9.32 9.34 -2.06
CA PHE A 32 8.53 8.27 -1.45
C PHE A 32 9.16 6.88 -1.64
N GLY A 33 9.76 6.61 -2.81
CA GLY A 33 10.55 5.40 -3.04
C GLY A 33 11.73 5.26 -2.08
N VAL A 34 12.35 6.37 -1.68
CA VAL A 34 13.39 6.37 -0.63
C VAL A 34 12.79 5.99 0.72
N VAL A 35 11.64 6.56 1.10
CA VAL A 35 10.94 6.20 2.35
C VAL A 35 10.56 4.72 2.39
N LEU A 36 10.06 4.14 1.28
CA LEU A 36 9.80 2.70 1.22
C LEU A 36 11.08 1.87 1.43
N ALA A 37 12.21 2.29 0.86
CA ALA A 37 13.49 1.61 1.08
C ALA A 37 13.98 1.76 2.54
N GLU A 38 13.77 2.90 3.20
CA GLU A 38 14.08 3.06 4.63
C GLU A 38 13.22 2.11 5.49
N LEU A 39 11.91 2.03 5.22
CA LEU A 39 10.98 1.16 5.95
C LEU A 39 11.30 -0.33 5.78
N LEU A 40 11.73 -0.75 4.58
CA LEU A 40 12.12 -2.14 4.30
C LEU A 40 13.45 -2.54 4.95
N THR A 41 14.37 -1.61 5.17
CA THR A 41 15.77 -1.91 5.53
C THR A 41 16.17 -1.44 6.94
N GLY A 42 15.38 -0.57 7.58
CA GLY A 42 15.74 0.10 8.83
C GLY A 42 16.89 1.11 8.69
N MET A 43 17.40 1.33 7.48
CA MET A 43 18.57 2.16 7.21
C MET A 43 18.17 3.61 6.92
N MET A 44 18.94 4.58 7.42
CA MET A 44 18.75 5.99 7.04
C MET A 44 19.05 6.22 5.54
N ALA A 45 18.27 7.08 4.88
CA ALA A 45 18.39 7.47 3.47
C ALA A 45 19.81 7.94 3.07
N LEU A 46 20.51 8.61 4.00
CA LEU A 46 21.90 8.98 3.89
C LEU A 46 22.62 8.78 5.22
N SER A 47 23.73 8.02 5.22
CA SER A 47 24.66 7.92 6.35
C SER A 47 26.09 8.01 5.83
N PHE A 48 26.95 8.78 6.53
CA PHE A 48 28.37 8.89 6.18
C PHE A 48 29.24 7.82 6.85
N ASP A 49 28.70 7.13 7.86
CA ASP A 49 29.35 6.04 8.61
C ASP A 49 29.39 4.74 7.80
N ARG A 50 28.53 4.61 6.78
CA ARG A 50 28.56 3.51 5.81
C ARG A 50 29.69 3.68 4.76
N PRO A 51 30.18 2.59 4.15
CA PRO A 51 31.08 2.63 3.01
C PRO A 51 30.54 3.54 1.91
N GLU A 52 31.41 4.20 1.14
CA GLU A 52 31.04 5.26 0.18
C GLU A 52 29.93 4.83 -0.79
N VAL A 53 30.01 3.61 -1.31
CA VAL A 53 29.04 3.00 -2.24
C VAL A 53 27.68 2.69 -1.62
N GLU A 54 27.58 2.67 -0.29
CA GLU A 54 26.37 2.35 0.48
C GLU A 54 25.78 3.59 1.20
N ARG A 55 26.43 4.76 1.09
CA ARG A 55 26.00 5.97 1.80
C ARG A 55 24.60 6.41 1.41
N ASN A 56 24.32 6.47 0.11
CA ASN A 56 22.99 6.78 -0.41
C ASN A 56 22.14 5.50 -0.49
N LEU A 57 21.07 5.42 0.29
CA LEU A 57 20.24 4.22 0.39
C LEU A 57 19.58 3.87 -0.94
N ALA A 58 19.07 4.85 -1.70
CA ALA A 58 18.42 4.60 -2.99
C ALA A 58 19.34 3.84 -3.97
N SER A 59 20.60 4.26 -4.06
CA SER A 59 21.62 3.63 -4.92
C SER A 59 21.99 2.24 -4.42
N TYR A 60 22.13 2.06 -3.10
CA TYR A 60 22.44 0.78 -2.46
C TYR A 60 21.31 -0.24 -2.63
N PHE A 61 20.07 0.19 -2.37
CA PHE A 61 18.85 -0.60 -2.53
C PHE A 61 18.67 -1.03 -3.99
N GLY A 62 18.72 -0.08 -4.94
CA GLY A 62 18.59 -0.37 -6.37
C GLY A 62 19.69 -1.29 -6.93
N SER A 63 20.89 -1.26 -6.36
CA SER A 63 21.97 -2.20 -6.72
C SER A 63 21.70 -3.59 -6.13
N SER A 64 21.27 -3.65 -4.86
CA SER A 64 20.94 -4.90 -4.17
C SER A 64 19.73 -5.61 -4.79
N MET A 65 18.73 -4.87 -5.29
CA MET A 65 17.60 -5.42 -6.05
C MET A 65 18.06 -6.10 -7.34
N LYS A 66 18.90 -5.42 -8.15
CA LYS A 66 19.47 -5.97 -9.40
C LYS A 66 20.33 -7.21 -9.17
N GLU A 67 20.99 -7.30 -8.03
CA GLU A 67 21.84 -8.42 -7.63
C GLU A 67 21.04 -9.56 -6.94
N GLY A 68 19.72 -9.42 -6.78
CA GLY A 68 18.87 -10.41 -6.11
C GLY A 68 19.09 -10.51 -4.60
N ARG A 69 19.72 -9.51 -3.99
CA ARG A 69 20.12 -9.47 -2.56
C ARG A 69 19.09 -8.83 -1.62
N LEU A 70 17.82 -8.72 -2.02
CA LEU A 70 16.77 -8.10 -1.19
C LEU A 70 16.75 -8.66 0.24
N LEU A 71 16.71 -9.99 0.40
CA LEU A 71 16.66 -10.64 1.71
C LEU A 71 17.88 -10.36 2.61
N HIS A 72 19.00 -9.90 2.05
CA HIS A 72 20.18 -9.53 2.84
C HIS A 72 20.10 -8.10 3.40
N ILE A 73 19.29 -7.23 2.78
CA ILE A 73 19.18 -5.82 3.16
C ILE A 73 17.90 -5.49 3.93
N LEU A 74 16.96 -6.44 4.06
CA LEU A 74 15.77 -6.26 4.89
C LEU A 74 16.14 -6.07 6.37
N ASP A 75 15.35 -5.27 7.09
CA ASP A 75 15.49 -5.11 8.54
C ASP A 75 15.29 -6.47 9.25
N GLN A 76 16.18 -6.80 10.19
CA GLN A 76 16.17 -8.04 10.96
C GLN A 76 14.97 -8.19 11.90
N ASN A 77 14.22 -7.11 12.13
CA ASN A 77 13.00 -7.09 12.94
C ASN A 77 11.72 -7.38 12.13
N ILE A 78 11.82 -7.58 10.82
CA ILE A 78 10.68 -7.89 9.95
C ILE A 78 10.30 -9.39 10.06
N ASP A 79 9.01 -9.68 10.08
CA ASP A 79 8.48 -11.05 10.13
C ASP A 79 8.70 -11.80 8.79
N GLU A 80 9.35 -12.96 8.87
CA GLU A 80 9.60 -13.86 7.74
C GLU A 80 8.31 -14.41 7.11
N ALA A 81 7.16 -14.37 7.80
CA ALA A 81 5.87 -14.83 7.28
C ALA A 81 5.39 -14.07 6.02
N ASN A 82 5.88 -12.83 5.83
CA ASN A 82 5.40 -11.88 4.82
C ASN A 82 6.42 -11.58 3.71
N ILE A 83 7.36 -12.50 3.46
CA ILE A 83 8.44 -12.34 2.46
C ILE A 83 7.95 -12.02 1.04
N GLU A 84 6.81 -12.54 0.58
CA GLU A 84 6.31 -12.23 -0.78
C GLU A 84 5.77 -10.80 -0.86
N GLN A 85 4.98 -10.38 0.12
CA GLN A 85 4.47 -9.02 0.27
C GLN A 85 5.62 -8.01 0.33
N LEU A 86 6.70 -8.34 1.04
CA LEU A 86 7.91 -7.51 1.12
C LEU A 86 8.65 -7.41 -0.22
N LYS A 87 8.65 -8.46 -1.05
CA LYS A 87 9.18 -8.38 -2.43
C LYS A 87 8.33 -7.46 -3.30
N ASP A 88 7.00 -7.54 -3.19
CA ASP A 88 6.10 -6.67 -3.95
C ASP A 88 6.30 -5.19 -3.57
N VAL A 89 6.37 -4.87 -2.27
CA VAL A 89 6.72 -3.51 -1.79
C VAL A 89 8.11 -3.08 -2.26
N ALA A 90 9.10 -3.99 -2.28
CA ALA A 90 10.44 -3.70 -2.78
C ALA A 90 10.46 -3.41 -4.29
N HIS A 91 9.64 -4.10 -5.09
CA HIS A 91 9.48 -3.83 -6.52
C HIS A 91 8.69 -2.55 -6.81
N ILE A 92 7.80 -2.12 -5.92
CA ILE A 92 7.22 -0.77 -5.96
C ILE A 92 8.31 0.28 -5.68
N ALA A 93 9.09 0.12 -4.61
CA ALA A 93 10.19 1.02 -4.25
C ALA A 93 11.24 1.13 -5.38
N GLU A 94 11.66 0.02 -5.97
CA GLU A 94 12.61 -0.01 -7.09
C GLU A 94 12.12 0.79 -8.30
N ARG A 95 10.83 0.70 -8.65
CA ARG A 95 10.24 1.47 -9.75
C ARG A 95 10.12 2.96 -9.43
N CYS A 96 9.80 3.32 -8.18
CA CYS A 96 9.81 4.70 -7.71
C CYS A 96 11.21 5.34 -7.77
N LEU A 97 12.26 4.55 -7.49
CA LEU A 97 13.66 4.99 -7.46
C LEU A 97 14.35 5.03 -8.84
N ARG A 98 13.61 4.86 -9.94
CA ARG A 98 14.17 4.95 -11.30
C ARG A 98 14.71 6.36 -11.58
N LEU A 99 15.86 6.43 -12.26
CA LEU A 99 16.56 7.70 -12.50
C LEU A 99 15.73 8.69 -13.31
N LYS A 100 15.02 8.23 -14.34
CA LYS A 100 14.15 9.06 -15.18
C LYS A 100 12.75 9.11 -14.60
N GLY A 101 12.16 10.30 -14.50
CA GLY A 101 10.80 10.49 -13.97
C GLY A 101 9.72 9.84 -14.83
N GLU A 102 9.93 9.77 -16.13
CA GLU A 102 9.03 9.09 -17.09
C GLU A 102 8.86 7.59 -16.80
N ASP A 103 9.91 6.91 -16.35
CA ASP A 103 9.89 5.46 -16.07
C ASP A 103 9.31 5.12 -14.68
N ARG A 104 9.11 6.11 -13.81
CA ARG A 104 8.50 5.94 -12.47
C ARG A 104 6.98 5.78 -12.59
N PRO A 105 6.30 5.05 -11.69
CA PRO A 105 4.84 5.08 -11.59
C PRO A 105 4.34 6.49 -11.20
N THR A 106 3.03 6.70 -11.28
CA THR A 106 2.34 7.81 -10.62
C THR A 106 2.07 7.47 -9.15
N MET A 107 1.94 8.47 -8.27
CA MET A 107 1.57 8.21 -6.86
C MET A 107 0.21 7.49 -6.72
N LYS A 108 -0.69 7.61 -7.70
CA LYS A 108 -1.94 6.87 -7.73
C LYS A 108 -1.71 5.37 -7.95
N GLU A 109 -0.88 5.00 -8.92
CA GLU A 109 -0.52 3.59 -9.18
C GLU A 109 0.21 3.00 -7.96
N VAL A 110 1.16 3.74 -7.38
CA VAL A 110 1.85 3.34 -6.14
C VAL A 110 0.87 3.06 -5.01
N ALA A 111 -0.11 3.95 -4.76
CA ALA A 111 -1.11 3.76 -3.73
C ALA A 111 -2.01 2.54 -4.01
N MET A 112 -2.47 2.36 -5.24
CA MET A 112 -3.31 1.22 -5.64
C MET A 112 -2.58 -0.12 -5.50
N GLU A 113 -1.30 -0.18 -5.86
CA GLU A 113 -0.50 -1.41 -5.74
C GLU A 113 -0.23 -1.75 -4.26
N LEU A 114 0.08 -0.75 -3.42
CA LEU A 114 0.24 -0.95 -1.97
C LEU A 114 -1.08 -1.39 -1.29
N GLU A 115 -2.22 -0.81 -1.68
CA GLU A 115 -3.55 -1.22 -1.18
C GLU A 115 -3.87 -2.67 -1.56
N GLY A 116 -3.52 -3.09 -2.79
CA GLY A 116 -3.68 -4.47 -3.24
C GLY A 116 -2.92 -5.50 -2.39
N ILE A 117 -1.73 -5.16 -1.90
CA ILE A 117 -0.93 -6.02 -1.01
C ILE A 117 -1.63 -6.20 0.35
N LEU A 118 -2.25 -5.15 0.89
CA LEU A 118 -2.95 -5.20 2.18
C LEU A 118 -4.23 -6.05 2.12
N VAL A 119 -4.99 -5.96 1.01
CA VAL A 119 -6.23 -6.75 0.82
C VAL A 119 -5.94 -8.26 0.74
N ILE A 120 -4.77 -8.65 0.23
CA ILE A 120 -4.34 -10.07 0.22
C ILE A 120 -4.13 -10.60 1.64
N GLU A 121 -3.60 -9.79 2.56
CA GLU A 121 -3.40 -10.18 3.96
C GLU A 121 -4.72 -10.36 4.72
N GLU A 122 -5.70 -9.47 4.54
CA GLU A 122 -7.02 -9.62 5.18
C GLU A 122 -7.74 -10.91 4.78
N HIS A 123 -7.67 -11.29 3.49
CA HIS A 123 -8.24 -12.55 3.00
C HIS A 123 -7.46 -13.80 3.47
N ARG A 124 -6.17 -13.66 3.80
CA ARG A 124 -5.30 -14.74 4.28
C ARG A 124 -5.43 -14.97 5.79
N TRP A 125 -5.79 -13.93 6.55
CA TRP A 125 -6.16 -14.07 7.97
C TRP A 125 -7.63 -14.50 8.15
N GLY A 126 -8.49 -14.19 7.19
CA GLY A 126 -9.91 -14.59 7.19
C GLY A 126 -10.18 -16.09 6.96
N SER A 127 -9.18 -16.91 6.65
CA SER A 127 -9.37 -18.35 6.39
C SER A 127 -9.21 -19.27 7.61
N ASP A 128 -8.64 -18.78 8.73
CA ASP A 128 -8.30 -19.62 9.88
C ASP A 128 -9.34 -19.63 11.02
N ASN A 129 -10.50 -18.97 10.84
CA ASN A 129 -11.75 -19.39 11.48
C ASN A 129 -13.00 -18.73 10.87
N VAL A 130 -14.15 -19.41 11.03
CA VAL A 130 -15.50 -18.95 10.69
C VAL A 130 -15.90 -18.98 9.19
N PHE A 131 -15.87 -20.19 8.61
CA PHE A 131 -17.10 -20.64 7.94
C PHE A 131 -18.10 -21.01 9.05
N SER A 132 -18.90 -20.02 9.48
CA SER A 132 -19.95 -20.26 10.48
C SER A 132 -21.01 -21.22 9.96
N GLU A 133 -21.72 -21.82 10.92
CA GLU A 133 -22.87 -22.73 10.76
C GLU A 133 -24.02 -22.15 9.90
N GLU A 134 -23.96 -20.86 9.56
CA GLU A 134 -24.93 -20.12 8.77
C GLU A 134 -25.05 -20.66 7.33
N THR A 135 -23.94 -21.09 6.70
CA THR A 135 -23.99 -21.70 5.37
C THR A 135 -24.67 -23.09 5.37
N GLU A 136 -24.44 -23.89 6.42
CA GLU A 136 -25.20 -25.13 6.60
C GLU A 136 -26.69 -24.86 6.87
N ASN A 137 -27.02 -23.84 7.65
CA ASN A 137 -28.40 -23.48 7.95
C ASN A 137 -29.14 -22.97 6.70
N LEU A 138 -28.47 -22.23 5.80
CA LEU A 138 -29.03 -21.87 4.49
C LEU A 138 -29.26 -23.10 3.61
N LEU A 139 -28.34 -24.08 3.60
CA LEU A 139 -28.51 -25.33 2.85
C LEU A 139 -29.68 -26.18 3.37
N LYS A 140 -29.82 -26.30 4.71
CA LYS A 140 -30.93 -26.99 5.39
C LYS A 140 -32.27 -26.27 5.17
N THR A 141 -32.26 -24.94 5.10
CA THR A 141 -33.45 -24.13 4.81
C THR A 141 -33.90 -24.31 3.36
N ALA A 142 -32.97 -24.24 2.40
CA ALA A 142 -33.27 -24.47 0.97
C ALA A 142 -33.80 -25.89 0.68
N GLN A 143 -33.41 -26.88 1.49
CA GLN A 143 -33.96 -28.24 1.43
C GLN A 143 -35.37 -28.35 2.05
N SER A 144 -35.67 -27.55 3.08
CA SER A 144 -36.98 -27.53 3.74
C SER A 144 -38.08 -26.84 2.90
N VAL A 145 -37.73 -25.84 2.08
CA VAL A 145 -38.70 -25.09 1.24
C VAL A 145 -39.35 -25.96 0.14
N LYS A 146 -38.78 -27.11 -0.21
CA LYS A 146 -39.35 -28.02 -1.24
C LYS A 146 -40.52 -28.89 -0.77
N ASN A 147 -40.92 -28.81 0.49
CA ASN A 147 -41.91 -29.72 1.10
C ASN A 147 -43.16 -29.01 1.66
N VAL A 148 -43.52 -27.83 1.15
CA VAL A 148 -44.81 -27.18 1.48
C VAL A 148 -45.46 -26.58 0.22
N GLU A 149 -46.10 -27.44 -0.58
CA GLU A 149 -47.27 -27.04 -1.36
C GLU A 149 -48.53 -27.53 -0.62
N ASP A 150 -49.59 -26.73 -0.71
CA ASP A 150 -50.94 -26.83 -0.09
C ASP A 150 -51.16 -26.18 1.29
N GLY A 151 -51.86 -25.02 1.29
CA GLY A 151 -52.42 -24.39 2.51
C GLY A 151 -52.82 -22.93 2.33
N ILE A 152 -54.13 -22.64 2.35
CA ILE A 152 -54.70 -21.29 2.16
C ILE A 152 -54.70 -20.48 3.48
N GLY A 153 -54.29 -19.20 3.46
CA GLY A 153 -54.89 -18.19 4.34
C GLY A 153 -54.02 -17.07 4.95
N GLY A 154 -54.20 -15.83 4.46
CA GLY A 154 -54.51 -14.69 5.34
C GLY A 154 -53.42 -13.78 5.96
N SER A 155 -53.18 -12.63 5.29
CA SER A 155 -53.13 -11.26 5.85
C SER A 155 -51.97 -10.75 6.75
N GLY A 156 -51.52 -9.50 6.49
CA GLY A 156 -50.57 -8.69 7.28
C GLY A 156 -49.25 -8.39 6.53
N ILE A 157 -49.11 -7.31 5.73
CA ILE A 157 -48.73 -5.92 6.14
C ILE A 157 -47.47 -5.93 7.04
N ILE A 158 -46.34 -5.28 6.70
CA ILE A 158 -46.09 -3.82 6.83
C ILE A 158 -44.99 -3.29 5.85
N ASN A 159 -45.16 -2.02 5.45
CA ASN A 159 -44.30 -1.14 4.63
C ASN A 159 -43.34 -0.28 5.52
N SER A 160 -42.20 0.31 5.11
CA SER A 160 -41.49 0.53 3.83
C SER A 160 -40.04 0.98 4.14
N TYR A 161 -39.22 1.26 3.11
CA TYR A 161 -38.02 2.10 3.13
C TYR A 161 -38.19 3.41 3.93
N ASP A 162 -37.11 3.88 4.58
CA ASP A 162 -36.42 5.14 4.20
C ASP A 162 -35.07 5.37 4.94
N SER A 163 -34.32 6.40 4.52
CA SER A 163 -32.87 6.58 4.79
C SER A 163 -32.50 7.66 5.83
N TYR A 164 -31.30 8.29 5.68
CA TYR A 164 -30.65 9.34 6.51
C TYR A 164 -29.93 8.82 7.79
N SER A 165 -28.73 9.29 8.18
CA SER A 165 -27.95 10.49 7.80
C SER A 165 -26.43 10.27 7.79
N LEU A 166 -25.72 11.03 6.93
CA LEU A 166 -24.27 11.25 7.01
C LEU A 166 -23.93 12.21 8.18
N ASN A 167 -23.12 11.75 9.14
CA ASN A 167 -22.46 12.65 10.10
C ASN A 167 -21.09 13.07 9.56
N GLN A 168 -20.98 14.33 9.14
CA GLN A 168 -19.70 14.95 8.82
C GLN A 168 -18.98 15.36 10.12
N ILE A 169 -17.69 15.02 10.24
CA ILE A 169 -16.83 15.53 11.31
C ILE A 169 -16.05 16.73 10.77
N SER A 170 -16.31 17.92 11.30
CA SER A 170 -15.52 19.11 11.04
C SER A 170 -14.34 19.20 12.01
N MET A 171 -13.12 19.36 11.48
CA MET A 171 -11.95 19.69 12.29
C MET A 171 -11.64 21.19 12.18
N SER A 172 -11.77 21.90 13.29
CA SER A 172 -11.41 23.33 13.38
C SER A 172 -9.91 23.51 13.52
N ILE A 173 -9.29 24.22 12.58
CA ILE A 173 -7.89 24.65 12.70
C ILE A 173 -7.84 25.92 13.56
N GLY A 174 -7.42 25.77 14.82
CA GLY A 174 -7.14 26.90 15.71
C GLY A 174 -5.68 27.33 15.58
N GLY A 175 -5.43 28.55 15.11
CA GLY A 175 -4.09 29.11 14.99
C GLY A 175 -3.54 29.70 16.30
N ARG A 176 -2.22 29.67 16.44
CA ARG A 176 -1.38 30.61 17.20
C ARG A 176 -0.05 30.78 16.49
#